data_AF-A0A4U9HC64-F1
#
_entry.id   AF-A0A4U9HC64-F1
#
_cell.length_a   1.000
_cell.length_b   1.000
_cell.length_c   1.000
_cell.angle_alpha   90.00
_cell.angle_beta   90.00
_cell.angle_gamma   90.00
#
_symmetry.space_group_name_H-M   'P 1'
#
loop_
_entity.id
_entity.type
_entity.pdbx_description
1 polymer ?
#
loop_
_entity_poly.entity_id
_entity_poly.type
_entity_poly.pdbx_seq_one_letter_code
_entity_poly.pdbx_strand_id
1 'polypeptide(L)'
;MTAGYHYVFPPIYRQLITLGELTGNLDRCCQQLAQQQEEQQKLRKKVVKAIRYPLFICAVAILVSLLMLLMVLPEFAKVYQSFDAPLPWFTQGLMTLSALLVSAGPYLLLAGALLAGGYWRYCHPYARWRRREQRLSLRLPLIAQLIKGASLSQIFRTLHMTQQAGLTLLEGLDAALLSMENLFFRQALEAVRQRLNQGLPLYQALAEQPLFPPLCQQLARVGEESGTLDALLGKLALWHEQQTHELADALAQTLEPLLMLVIGIIVGGLVIAMYLPIFQLGTVLG
;
A
#
# COMPACT_ATOMS: atom_id res chain seq x y z
N MET A 1 6.73 -37.40 5.38
CA MET A 1 5.32 -37.00 5.18
C MET A 1 5.17 -35.47 5.28
N THR A 2 5.77 -34.69 4.37
CA THR A 2 5.93 -33.22 4.55
C THR A 2 5.60 -32.41 3.29
N ALA A 3 4.48 -32.69 2.62
CA ALA A 3 4.12 -32.02 1.36
C ALA A 3 2.89 -31.09 1.43
N GLY A 4 2.18 -30.95 2.56
CA GLY A 4 0.88 -30.25 2.59
C GLY A 4 0.82 -28.84 3.20
N TYR A 5 1.75 -28.44 4.08
CA TYR A 5 1.55 -27.27 4.97
C TYR A 5 2.26 -25.97 4.55
N HIS A 6 2.85 -25.91 3.35
CA HIS A 6 3.64 -24.74 2.91
C HIS A 6 2.83 -23.44 2.79
N TYR A 7 1.50 -23.51 2.75
CA TYR A 7 0.63 -22.35 2.56
C TYR A 7 0.09 -21.76 3.88
N VAL A 8 0.11 -22.52 4.97
CA VAL A 8 -0.46 -22.09 6.27
C VAL A 8 0.62 -21.55 7.20
N PHE A 9 1.82 -22.15 7.20
CA PHE A 9 2.93 -21.72 8.04
C PHE A 9 4.16 -21.37 7.19
N PRO A 10 4.58 -20.09 7.17
CA PRO A 10 5.79 -19.69 6.48
C PRO A 10 7.01 -20.50 6.95
N PRO A 11 8.02 -20.75 6.10
CA PRO A 11 9.18 -21.60 6.43
C PRO A 11 9.90 -21.24 7.73
N ILE A 12 9.98 -19.94 8.03
CA ILE A 12 10.59 -19.41 9.25
C ILE A 12 9.91 -19.87 10.53
N TYR A 13 8.60 -20.15 10.50
CA TYR A 13 7.85 -20.61 11.67
C TYR A 13 8.30 -22.01 12.06
N ARG A 14 8.50 -22.87 11.06
CA ARG A 14 8.99 -24.23 11.27
C ARG A 14 10.41 -24.22 11.81
N GLN A 15 11.30 -23.40 11.24
CA GLN A 15 12.68 -23.27 11.70
C GLN A 15 12.74 -22.80 13.17
N LEU A 16 11.98 -21.76 13.53
CA LEU A 16 11.94 -21.25 14.91
C LEU A 16 11.30 -22.24 15.88
N ILE A 17 10.27 -22.97 15.48
CA ILE A 17 9.64 -24.00 16.33
C ILE A 17 10.60 -25.17 16.55
N THR A 18 11.23 -25.71 15.50
CA THR A 18 12.21 -26.80 15.62
C THR A 18 13.38 -26.39 16.51
N LEU A 19 13.87 -25.17 16.36
CA LEU A 19 14.96 -24.69 17.19
C LEU A 19 14.53 -24.43 18.64
N GLY A 20 13.33 -23.88 18.84
CA GLY A 20 12.74 -23.68 20.17
C GLY A 20 12.51 -24.99 20.91
N GLU A 21 12.15 -26.06 20.20
CA GLU A 21 12.03 -27.42 20.74
C GLU A 21 13.40 -27.99 21.13
N LEU A 22 14.41 -27.85 20.25
CA LEU A 22 15.78 -28.32 20.53
C LEU A 22 16.46 -27.56 21.68
N THR A 23 16.18 -26.27 21.82
CA THR A 23 16.79 -25.39 22.84
C THR A 23 15.96 -25.29 24.13
N GLY A 24 14.78 -25.92 24.18
CA GLY A 24 13.84 -25.80 25.30
C GLY A 24 13.17 -24.43 25.44
N ASN A 25 13.36 -23.51 24.48
CA ASN A 25 12.85 -22.13 24.49
C ASN A 25 11.63 -21.93 23.58
N LEU A 26 10.82 -22.98 23.39
CA LEU A 26 9.65 -22.95 22.52
C LEU A 26 8.65 -21.85 22.90
N ASP A 27 8.41 -21.65 24.19
CA ASP A 27 7.51 -20.61 24.70
C ASP A 27 7.89 -19.21 24.16
N ARG A 28 9.15 -18.82 24.35
CA ARG A 28 9.67 -17.53 23.88
C ARG A 28 9.59 -17.39 22.35
N CYS A 29 9.90 -18.44 21.61
CA CYS A 29 9.79 -18.43 20.14
C CYS A 29 8.34 -18.22 19.69
N CYS A 30 7.39 -18.92 20.33
CA CYS A 30 5.96 -18.76 20.08
C CYS A 30 5.46 -17.36 20.44
N GLN A 31 5.88 -16.79 21.58
CA GLN A 31 5.55 -15.43 21.97
C GLN A 31 6.04 -14.41 20.94
N GLN A 32 7.28 -14.56 20.45
CA GLN A 32 7.85 -13.66 19.44
C GLN A 32 7.12 -13.76 18.09
N LEU A 33 6.79 -14.97 17.66
CA LEU A 33 5.99 -15.21 16.46
C LEU A 33 4.59 -14.58 16.60
N ALA A 34 3.94 -14.77 17.75
CA ALA A 34 2.64 -14.18 18.03
C ALA A 34 2.70 -12.65 17.99
N GLN A 35 3.70 -12.04 18.64
CA GLN A 35 3.90 -10.60 18.62
C GLN A 35 4.16 -10.07 17.21
N GLN A 36 4.99 -10.76 16.42
CA GLN A 36 5.22 -10.40 15.02
C GLN A 36 3.91 -10.43 14.21
N GLN A 37 3.10 -11.47 14.38
CA GLN A 37 1.81 -11.57 13.69
C GLN A 37 0.83 -10.49 14.12
N GLU A 38 0.76 -10.18 15.43
CA GLU A 38 -0.10 -9.14 15.97
C GLU A 38 0.23 -7.77 15.35
N GLU A 39 1.51 -7.44 15.25
CA GLU A 39 1.97 -6.18 14.67
C GLU A 39 1.70 -6.09 13.17
N GLN A 40 1.89 -7.19 12.42
CA GLN A 40 1.48 -7.26 11.02
C GLN A 40 -0.04 -7.06 10.85
N GLN A 41 -0.85 -7.65 11.73
CA GLN A 41 -2.29 -7.47 11.71
C GLN A 41 -2.70 -6.03 12.07
N LYS A 42 -2.05 -5.39 13.06
CA LYS A 42 -2.29 -3.99 13.42
C LYS A 42 -1.98 -3.07 12.25
N LEU A 43 -0.81 -3.23 11.62
CA LEU A 43 -0.43 -2.45 10.43
C LEU A 43 -1.45 -2.64 9.30
N ARG A 44 -1.81 -3.89 9.00
CA ARG A 44 -2.82 -4.19 7.97
C ARG A 44 -4.16 -3.54 8.29
N LYS A 45 -4.63 -3.63 9.54
CA LYS A 45 -5.88 -3.01 9.98
C LYS A 45 -5.84 -1.49 9.82
N LYS A 46 -4.73 -0.83 10.18
CA LYS A 46 -4.53 0.61 9.97
C LYS A 46 -4.61 0.99 8.49
N VAL A 47 -3.85 0.30 7.62
CA VAL A 47 -3.85 0.57 6.17
C VAL A 47 -5.23 0.34 5.56
N VAL A 48 -5.89 -0.78 5.89
CA VAL A 48 -7.24 -1.08 5.39
C VAL A 48 -8.26 -0.04 5.88
N LYS A 49 -8.17 0.39 7.14
CA LYS A 49 -9.04 1.44 7.70
C LYS A 49 -8.81 2.77 6.98
N ALA A 50 -7.55 3.13 6.74
CA ALA A 50 -7.16 4.36 6.02
C ALA A 50 -7.68 4.40 4.58
N ILE A 51 -7.82 3.26 3.91
CA ILE A 51 -8.34 3.18 2.53
C ILE A 51 -9.87 3.08 2.50
N ARG A 52 -10.47 2.38 3.46
CA ARG A 52 -11.92 2.13 3.49
C ARG A 52 -12.74 3.40 3.62
N TYR A 53 -12.30 4.33 4.46
CA TYR A 53 -12.99 5.61 4.67
C TYR A 53 -13.04 6.48 3.39
N PRO A 54 -11.91 6.75 2.71
CA PRO A 54 -11.89 7.37 1.38
C PRO A 54 -12.80 6.71 0.36
N LEU A 55 -12.78 5.38 0.29
CA LEU A 55 -13.59 4.64 -0.68
C LEU A 55 -15.09 4.86 -0.45
N PHE A 56 -15.52 4.82 0.81
CA PHE A 56 -16.92 5.08 1.17
C PHE A 56 -17.35 6.49 0.78
N ILE A 57 -16.54 7.50 1.11
CA ILE A 57 -16.87 8.89 0.78
C ILE A 57 -16.87 9.11 -0.74
N CYS A 58 -15.87 8.62 -1.46
CA CYS A 58 -15.85 8.67 -2.93
C CYS A 58 -17.09 8.03 -3.53
N ALA A 59 -17.53 6.87 -3.02
CA ALA A 59 -18.73 6.22 -3.48
C ALA A 59 -19.99 7.08 -3.28
N VAL A 60 -20.14 7.70 -2.11
CA VAL A 60 -21.26 8.64 -1.83
C VAL A 60 -21.17 9.88 -2.72
N ALA A 61 -20.00 10.47 -2.88
CA ALA A 61 -19.79 11.65 -3.71
C ALA A 61 -20.10 11.36 -5.19
N ILE A 62 -19.65 10.22 -5.71
CA ILE A 62 -19.95 9.77 -7.07
C ILE A 62 -21.45 9.51 -7.23
N LEU A 63 -22.09 8.85 -6.26
CA LEU A 63 -23.53 8.58 -6.29
C LEU A 63 -24.35 9.89 -6.36
N VAL A 64 -24.05 10.86 -5.49
CA VAL A 64 -24.72 12.16 -5.47
C VAL A 64 -24.45 12.92 -6.76
N SER A 65 -23.21 12.90 -7.25
CA SER A 65 -22.83 13.56 -8.51
C SER A 65 -23.56 12.97 -9.71
N LEU A 66 -23.66 11.63 -9.79
CA LEU A 66 -24.41 10.93 -10.83
C LEU A 66 -25.90 11.26 -10.77
N LEU A 67 -26.49 11.24 -9.58
CA LEU A 67 -27.90 11.62 -9.40
C LEU A 67 -28.18 13.03 -9.92
N MET A 68 -27.33 13.99 -9.57
CA MET A 68 -27.43 15.37 -10.05
C MET A 68 -27.27 15.46 -11.57
N LEU A 69 -26.28 14.79 -12.16
CA LEU A 69 -26.01 14.83 -13.60
C LEU A 69 -27.07 14.13 -14.46
N LEU A 70 -27.63 13.03 -13.97
CA LEU A 70 -28.53 12.16 -14.74
C LEU A 70 -30.00 12.53 -14.59
N MET A 71 -30.42 13.02 -13.42
CA MET A 71 -31.83 13.33 -13.15
C MET A 71 -32.09 14.83 -13.11
N VAL A 72 -31.23 15.61 -12.46
CA VAL A 72 -31.51 17.02 -12.20
C VAL A 72 -31.13 17.89 -13.40
N LEU A 73 -29.89 17.76 -13.89
CA LEU A 73 -29.37 18.56 -15.01
C LEU A 73 -30.21 18.52 -16.31
N PRO A 74 -30.74 17.37 -16.78
CA PRO A 74 -31.55 17.35 -18.00
C PRO A 74 -32.93 18.02 -17.84
N GLU A 75 -33.54 18.00 -16.65
CA GLU A 75 -34.80 18.72 -16.42
C GLU A 75 -34.60 20.23 -16.57
N PHE A 76 -33.49 20.77 -16.06
CA PHE A 76 -33.12 22.16 -16.31
C PHE A 76 -32.85 22.47 -17.79
N ALA A 77 -32.25 21.52 -18.52
CA ALA A 77 -32.01 21.69 -19.95
C ALA A 77 -33.31 21.78 -20.77
N LYS A 78 -34.34 21.00 -20.42
CA LYS A 78 -35.67 21.08 -21.06
C LYS A 78 -36.33 22.43 -20.83
N VAL A 79 -36.21 22.99 -19.62
CA VAL A 79 -36.72 24.33 -19.31
C VAL A 79 -36.04 25.37 -20.21
N TYR A 80 -34.72 25.28 -20.39
CA TYR A 80 -33.98 26.15 -21.29
C TYR A 80 -34.46 26.12 -22.75
N GLN A 81 -34.74 24.91 -23.26
CA GLN A 81 -35.27 24.74 -24.62
C GLN A 81 -36.64 25.41 -24.79
N SER A 82 -37.45 25.51 -23.73
CA SER A 82 -38.75 26.21 -23.78
C SER A 82 -38.64 27.73 -23.87
N PHE A 83 -37.46 28.30 -23.54
CA PHE A 83 -37.17 29.73 -23.63
C PHE A 83 -36.38 30.12 -24.90
N ASP A 84 -36.17 29.18 -25.84
CA ASP A 84 -35.32 29.37 -27.04
C ASP A 84 -33.91 29.91 -26.75
N ALA A 85 -33.40 29.69 -25.54
CA ALA A 85 -32.10 30.16 -25.09
C ALA A 85 -31.01 29.09 -25.28
N PRO A 86 -29.81 29.44 -25.78
CA PRO A 86 -28.70 28.50 -25.86
C PRO A 86 -28.17 28.17 -24.46
N LEU A 87 -27.99 26.89 -24.17
CA LEU A 87 -27.39 26.43 -22.92
C LEU A 87 -25.94 26.96 -22.77
N PRO A 88 -25.49 27.36 -21.57
CA PRO A 88 -24.11 27.75 -21.37
C PRO A 88 -23.13 26.61 -21.69
N TRP A 89 -21.98 26.94 -22.29
CA TRP A 89 -20.97 25.96 -22.74
C TRP A 89 -20.56 24.96 -21.65
N PHE A 90 -20.46 25.41 -20.39
CA PHE A 90 -20.09 24.56 -19.25
C PHE A 90 -21.15 23.47 -18.99
N THR A 91 -22.43 23.83 -19.08
CA THR A 91 -23.55 22.88 -18.93
C THR A 91 -23.71 21.95 -20.12
N GLN A 92 -23.46 22.46 -21.32
CA GLN A 92 -23.42 21.64 -22.53
C GLN A 92 -22.31 20.57 -22.44
N GLY A 93 -21.10 20.96 -22.00
CA GLY A 93 -20.00 20.03 -21.76
C GLY A 93 -20.37 18.93 -20.77
N LEU A 94 -20.99 19.29 -19.64
CA LEU A 94 -21.45 18.31 -18.65
C LEU A 94 -22.58 17.41 -19.16
N MET A 95 -23.48 17.93 -20.00
CA MET A 95 -24.52 17.12 -20.67
C MET A 95 -23.94 16.13 -21.68
N THR A 96 -22.92 16.52 -22.45
CA THR A 96 -22.23 15.58 -23.33
C THR A 96 -21.50 14.49 -22.54
N LEU A 97 -20.86 14.83 -21.42
CA LEU A 97 -20.26 13.87 -20.49
C LEU A 97 -21.29 12.91 -19.90
N SER A 98 -22.45 13.43 -19.47
CA SER A 98 -23.57 12.66 -18.95
C SER A 98 -24.12 11.69 -20.01
N ALA A 99 -24.33 12.16 -21.24
CA ALA A 99 -24.79 11.32 -22.36
C ALA A 99 -23.77 10.22 -22.73
N LEU A 100 -22.47 10.54 -22.72
CA LEU A 100 -21.40 9.56 -22.87
C LEU A 100 -21.40 8.55 -21.72
N LEU A 101 -21.64 8.99 -20.49
CA LEU A 101 -21.70 8.10 -19.32
C LEU A 101 -22.87 7.12 -19.39
N VAL A 102 -24.04 7.56 -19.85
CA VAL A 102 -25.22 6.69 -20.00
C VAL A 102 -25.04 5.71 -21.17
N SER A 103 -24.53 6.19 -22.31
CA SER A 103 -24.39 5.37 -23.52
C SER A 103 -23.20 4.41 -23.46
N ALA A 104 -22.05 4.87 -22.97
CA ALA A 104 -20.83 4.07 -22.87
C ALA A 104 -20.69 3.36 -21.51
N GLY A 105 -21.44 3.76 -20.47
CA GLY A 105 -21.35 3.22 -19.12
C GLY A 105 -21.46 1.69 -19.03
N PRO A 106 -22.48 1.05 -19.64
CA PRO A 106 -22.61 -0.41 -19.61
C PRO A 106 -21.42 -1.11 -20.28
N TYR A 107 -20.97 -0.59 -21.43
CA TYR A 107 -19.83 -1.14 -22.17
C TYR A 107 -18.50 -0.91 -21.44
N LEU A 108 -18.31 0.23 -20.78
CA LEU A 108 -17.14 0.53 -19.96
C LEU A 108 -17.09 -0.33 -18.68
N LEU A 109 -18.23 -0.58 -18.03
CA LEU A 109 -18.30 -1.50 -16.89
C LEU A 109 -17.97 -2.93 -17.29
N LEU A 110 -18.49 -3.38 -18.43
CA LEU A 110 -18.27 -4.73 -18.95
C LEU A 110 -16.81 -4.91 -19.43
N ALA A 111 -16.26 -3.90 -20.13
CA ALA A 111 -14.85 -3.85 -20.50
C ALA A 111 -13.94 -3.78 -19.28
N GLY A 112 -14.27 -2.98 -18.27
CA GLY A 112 -13.55 -2.89 -17.00
C GLY A 112 -13.56 -4.20 -16.22
N ALA A 113 -14.70 -4.88 -16.15
CA ALA A 113 -14.83 -6.19 -15.51
C ALA A 113 -14.05 -7.29 -16.25
N LEU A 114 -14.07 -7.28 -17.59
CA LEU A 114 -13.28 -8.19 -18.41
C LEU A 114 -11.77 -7.92 -18.32
N LEU A 115 -11.36 -6.64 -18.31
CA LEU A 115 -9.97 -6.25 -18.11
C LEU A 115 -9.50 -6.61 -16.70
N ALA A 116 -10.29 -6.36 -15.66
CA ALA A 116 -9.97 -6.74 -14.29
C ALA A 116 -9.93 -8.27 -14.11
N GLY A 117 -10.88 -9.01 -14.67
CA GLY A 117 -10.91 -10.47 -14.66
C GLY A 117 -9.76 -11.09 -15.44
N GLY A 118 -9.45 -10.53 -16.61
CA GLY A 118 -8.29 -10.92 -17.43
C GLY A 118 -6.96 -10.58 -16.75
N TYR A 119 -6.88 -9.42 -16.11
CA TYR A 119 -5.74 -9.01 -15.32
C TYR A 119 -5.48 -9.97 -14.16
N TRP A 120 -6.54 -10.28 -13.40
CA TRP A 120 -6.44 -11.13 -12.22
C TRP A 120 -6.14 -12.58 -12.57
N ARG A 121 -6.66 -13.08 -13.70
CA ARG A 121 -6.49 -14.47 -14.15
C ARG A 121 -5.22 -14.70 -14.97
N TYR A 122 -4.79 -13.75 -15.79
CA TYR A 122 -3.65 -13.92 -16.70
C TYR A 122 -2.42 -13.08 -16.37
N CYS A 123 -2.51 -11.97 -15.64
CA CYS A 123 -1.34 -11.13 -15.33
C CYS A 123 -0.83 -11.29 -13.89
N HIS A 124 -1.73 -11.43 -12.91
CA HIS A 124 -1.38 -11.58 -11.49
C HIS A 124 -0.45 -12.78 -11.16
N PRO A 125 -0.52 -13.94 -11.84
CA PRO A 125 0.43 -15.04 -11.58
C PRO A 125 1.82 -14.86 -12.22
N TYR A 126 2.02 -13.90 -13.15
CA TYR A 126 3.30 -13.74 -13.83
C TYR A 126 4.25 -12.78 -13.10
N ALA A 127 5.46 -13.27 -12.79
CA ALA A 127 6.50 -12.52 -12.07
C ALA A 127 6.90 -11.16 -12.70
N ARG A 128 6.70 -10.98 -14.02
CA ARG A 128 6.99 -9.72 -14.73
C ARG A 128 5.99 -8.61 -14.39
N TRP A 129 4.71 -8.95 -14.16
CA TRP A 129 3.68 -7.99 -13.78
C TRP A 129 3.77 -7.62 -12.30
N ARG A 130 4.04 -8.60 -11.43
CA ARG A 130 4.32 -8.36 -10.01
C ARG A 130 5.51 -7.39 -9.81
N ARG A 131 6.56 -7.47 -10.66
CA ARG A 131 7.66 -6.49 -10.69
C ARG A 131 7.24 -5.10 -11.19
N ARG A 132 6.34 -5.02 -12.19
CA ARG A 132 5.83 -3.74 -12.71
C ARG A 132 4.92 -3.04 -11.71
N GLU A 133 4.01 -3.77 -11.07
CA GLU A 133 3.17 -3.26 -9.98
C GLU A 133 4.01 -2.78 -8.80
N GLN A 134 4.99 -3.57 -8.37
CA GLN A 134 5.91 -3.17 -7.29
C GLN A 134 6.73 -1.93 -7.69
N ARG A 135 7.11 -1.79 -8.96
CA ARG A 135 7.78 -0.56 -9.45
C ARG A 135 6.83 0.64 -9.51
N LEU A 136 5.53 0.43 -9.79
CA LEU A 136 4.53 1.50 -9.79
C LEU A 136 4.17 1.95 -8.37
N SER A 137 4.00 1.01 -7.43
CA SER A 137 3.71 1.34 -6.03
C SER A 137 4.85 2.09 -5.36
N LEU A 138 6.10 1.87 -5.81
CA LEU A 138 7.28 2.64 -5.40
C LEU A 138 7.33 4.06 -5.99
N ARG A 139 6.43 4.46 -6.89
CA ARG A 139 6.37 5.84 -7.41
C ARG A 139 5.61 6.81 -6.51
N LEU A 140 4.68 6.29 -5.71
CA LEU A 140 3.98 7.10 -4.73
C LEU A 140 4.84 7.18 -3.47
N PRO A 141 5.34 8.38 -3.09
CA PRO A 141 6.38 8.52 -2.07
C PRO A 141 5.95 7.95 -0.72
N LEU A 142 4.69 8.15 -0.32
CA LEU A 142 4.11 7.59 0.92
C LEU A 142 4.07 6.06 0.91
N ILE A 143 3.57 5.45 -0.17
CA ILE A 143 3.47 3.99 -0.28
C ILE A 143 4.87 3.36 -0.34
N ALA A 144 5.80 4.00 -1.05
CA ALA A 144 7.17 3.54 -1.16
C ALA A 144 7.87 3.49 0.21
N GLN A 145 7.70 4.54 1.02
CA GLN A 145 8.25 4.60 2.38
C GLN A 145 7.60 3.55 3.29
N LEU A 146 6.29 3.32 3.17
CA LEU A 146 5.58 2.32 3.95
C LEU A 146 6.03 0.88 3.62
N ILE A 147 6.22 0.57 2.33
CA ILE A 147 6.76 -0.73 1.89
C ILE A 147 8.21 -0.90 2.38
N LYS A 148 9.04 0.14 2.27
CA LYS A 148 10.43 0.13 2.73
C LYS A 148 10.51 -0.10 4.24
N GLY A 149 9.75 0.65 5.02
CA GLY A 149 9.68 0.50 6.47
C GLY A 149 9.22 -0.89 6.90
N ALA A 150 8.13 -1.38 6.31
CA ALA A 150 7.61 -2.71 6.59
C ALA A 150 8.62 -3.82 6.26
N SER A 151 9.30 -3.71 5.12
CA SER A 151 10.32 -4.69 4.70
C SER A 151 11.52 -4.69 5.64
N LEU A 152 12.04 -3.50 6.01
CA LEU A 152 13.17 -3.38 6.93
C LEU A 152 12.82 -3.85 8.34
N SER A 153 11.66 -3.45 8.88
CA SER A 153 11.16 -3.92 10.17
C SER A 153 11.09 -5.44 10.20
N GLN A 154 10.52 -6.07 9.17
CA GLN A 154 10.45 -7.52 9.08
C GLN A 154 11.82 -8.18 8.99
N ILE A 155 12.74 -7.67 8.16
CA ILE A 155 14.12 -8.21 8.06
C ILE A 155 14.80 -8.18 9.42
N PHE A 156 14.86 -7.02 10.08
CA PHE A 156 15.56 -6.89 11.35
C PHE A 156 14.87 -7.65 12.48
N ARG A 157 13.53 -7.71 12.47
CA ARG A 157 12.76 -8.53 13.43
C ARG A 157 13.10 -10.00 13.29
N THR A 158 13.11 -10.52 12.06
CA THR A 158 13.54 -11.89 11.77
C THR A 158 14.95 -12.14 12.26
N LEU A 159 15.91 -11.28 11.91
CA LEU A 159 17.29 -11.44 12.34
C LEU A 159 17.40 -11.46 13.88
N HIS A 160 16.75 -10.54 14.57
CA HIS A 160 16.69 -10.51 16.03
C HIS A 160 16.12 -11.81 16.63
N MET A 161 14.96 -12.28 16.15
CA MET A 161 14.36 -13.53 16.65
C MET A 161 15.28 -14.73 16.43
N THR A 162 15.90 -14.83 15.25
CA THR A 162 16.81 -15.94 14.94
C THR A 162 18.09 -15.90 15.78
N GLN A 163 18.65 -14.70 16.01
CA GLN A 163 19.80 -14.51 16.89
C GLN A 163 19.47 -14.89 18.34
N GLN A 164 18.30 -14.50 18.86
CA GLN A 164 17.87 -14.90 20.20
C GLN A 164 17.58 -16.39 20.34
N ALA A 165 17.20 -17.04 19.25
CA ALA A 165 17.03 -18.49 19.21
C ALA A 165 18.40 -19.22 19.17
N GLY A 166 19.50 -18.50 18.93
CA GLY A 166 20.85 -19.07 18.87
C GLY A 166 21.27 -19.52 17.47
N LEU A 167 20.54 -19.12 16.42
CA LEU A 167 20.95 -19.33 15.04
C LEU A 167 22.10 -18.41 14.66
N THR A 168 22.90 -18.86 13.70
CA THR A 168 23.90 -18.01 13.06
C THR A 168 23.24 -16.89 12.26
N LEU A 169 23.97 -15.79 12.03
CA LEU A 169 23.47 -14.66 11.26
C LEU A 169 23.09 -15.04 9.82
N LEU A 170 23.82 -15.99 9.22
CA LEU A 170 23.55 -16.52 7.89
C LEU A 170 22.21 -17.30 7.84
N GLU A 171 21.96 -18.16 8.82
CA GLU A 171 20.67 -18.86 8.95
C GLU A 171 19.52 -17.87 9.16
N GLY A 172 19.77 -16.80 9.94
CA GLY A 172 18.82 -15.70 10.11
C GLY A 172 18.50 -14.98 8.80
N LEU A 173 19.50 -14.74 7.95
CA LEU A 173 19.32 -14.13 6.63
C LEU A 173 18.54 -15.04 5.68
N ASP A 174 18.81 -16.35 5.68
CA ASP A 174 18.04 -17.32 4.91
C ASP A 174 16.57 -17.35 5.35
N ALA A 175 16.31 -17.30 6.66
CA ALA A 175 14.96 -17.22 7.20
C ALA A 175 14.23 -15.91 6.78
N ALA A 176 14.94 -14.78 6.80
CA ALA A 176 14.42 -13.50 6.36
C ALA A 176 14.07 -13.49 4.86
N LEU A 177 14.92 -14.07 4.00
CA LEU A 177 14.70 -14.19 2.56
C LEU A 177 13.41 -14.96 2.20
N LEU A 178 13.13 -16.03 2.96
CA LEU A 178 11.92 -16.84 2.79
C LEU A 178 10.65 -16.06 3.14
N SER A 179 10.72 -15.14 4.09
CA SER A 179 9.58 -14.33 4.53
C SER A 179 9.34 -13.06 3.68
N MET A 180 10.29 -12.65 2.85
CA MET A 180 10.20 -11.42 2.06
C MET A 180 9.25 -11.53 0.86
N GLU A 181 8.21 -10.70 0.82
CA GLU A 181 7.30 -10.62 -0.33
C GLU A 181 7.80 -9.69 -1.44
N ASN A 182 8.52 -8.63 -1.07
CA ASN A 182 9.03 -7.63 -2.01
C ASN A 182 10.30 -8.14 -2.71
N LEU A 183 10.26 -8.16 -4.05
CA LEU A 183 11.36 -8.71 -4.85
C LEU A 183 12.63 -7.86 -4.78
N PHE A 184 12.52 -6.54 -4.65
CA PHE A 184 13.68 -5.65 -4.54
C PHE A 184 14.42 -5.85 -3.21
N PHE A 185 13.69 -5.96 -2.10
CA PHE A 185 14.27 -6.25 -0.79
C PHE A 185 14.83 -7.66 -0.72
N ARG A 186 14.17 -8.65 -1.33
CA ARG A 186 14.70 -10.01 -1.44
C ARG A 186 16.05 -10.02 -2.16
N GLN A 187 16.17 -9.34 -3.30
CA GLN A 187 17.42 -9.25 -4.06
C GLN A 187 18.53 -8.55 -3.28
N ALA A 188 18.21 -7.43 -2.61
CA ALA A 188 19.19 -6.71 -1.79
C ALA A 188 19.66 -7.56 -0.60
N LEU A 189 18.75 -8.26 0.06
CA LEU A 189 19.08 -9.16 1.17
C LEU A 189 19.91 -10.37 0.71
N GLU A 190 19.66 -10.87 -0.49
CA GLU A 190 20.43 -11.97 -1.07
C GLU A 190 21.86 -11.53 -1.41
N ALA A 191 22.03 -10.29 -1.88
CA ALA A 191 23.35 -9.68 -2.06
C ALA A 191 24.08 -9.51 -0.71
N VAL A 192 23.39 -9.04 0.34
CA VAL A 192 23.96 -8.95 1.70
C VAL A 192 24.46 -10.32 2.16
N ARG A 193 23.62 -11.36 2.03
CA ARG A 193 23.98 -12.73 2.41
C ARG A 193 25.21 -13.24 1.64
N GLN A 194 25.29 -12.99 0.35
CA GLN A 194 26.46 -13.38 -0.46
C GLN A 194 27.74 -12.72 0.03
N ARG A 195 27.68 -11.43 0.40
CA ARG A 195 28.84 -10.72 0.96
C ARG A 195 29.27 -11.28 2.32
N LEU A 196 28.32 -11.67 3.17
CA LEU A 196 28.64 -12.30 4.46
C LEU A 196 29.29 -13.67 4.29
N ASN A 197 28.80 -14.47 3.33
CA ASN A 197 29.43 -15.74 2.98
C ASN A 197 30.87 -15.58 2.47
N GLN A 198 31.22 -14.41 1.94
CA GLN A 198 32.59 -14.06 1.52
C GLN A 198 33.44 -13.52 2.68
N GLY A 199 32.90 -13.46 3.90
CA GLY A 199 33.60 -12.99 5.09
C GLY A 199 33.53 -11.48 5.33
N LEU A 200 32.73 -10.74 4.56
CA LEU A 200 32.52 -9.31 4.83
C LEU A 200 31.62 -9.12 6.06
N PRO A 201 31.91 -8.14 6.92
CA PRO A 201 31.07 -7.82 8.08
C PRO A 201 29.70 -7.27 7.63
N LEU A 202 28.67 -7.46 8.46
CA LEU A 202 27.29 -7.07 8.17
C LEU A 202 27.17 -5.59 7.83
N TYR A 203 27.85 -4.73 8.59
CA TYR A 203 27.72 -3.29 8.34
C TYR A 203 28.23 -2.90 6.95
N GLN A 204 29.27 -3.55 6.43
CA GLN A 204 29.79 -3.28 5.08
C GLN A 204 28.83 -3.81 4.02
N ALA A 205 28.33 -5.04 4.20
CA ALA A 205 27.37 -5.64 3.28
C ALA A 205 26.07 -4.83 3.16
N LEU A 206 25.58 -4.27 4.28
CA LEU A 206 24.44 -3.37 4.29
C LEU A 206 24.74 -2.03 3.59
N ALA A 207 25.95 -1.50 3.73
CA ALA A 207 26.35 -0.21 3.13
C ALA A 207 26.37 -0.25 1.59
N GLU A 208 26.65 -1.41 1.00
CA GLU A 208 26.64 -1.61 -0.46
C GLU A 208 25.23 -1.59 -1.06
N GLN A 209 24.18 -1.67 -0.24
CA GLN A 209 22.80 -1.79 -0.70
C GLN A 209 22.00 -0.50 -0.46
N PRO A 210 21.51 0.19 -1.50
CA PRO A 210 20.83 1.50 -1.37
C PRO A 210 19.48 1.44 -0.65
N LEU A 211 18.90 0.24 -0.50
CA LEU A 211 17.64 0.04 0.20
C LEU A 211 17.78 0.13 1.73
N PHE A 212 18.99 -0.03 2.25
CA PHE A 212 19.27 0.07 3.69
C PHE A 212 19.74 1.50 4.02
N PRO A 213 19.01 2.24 4.87
CA PRO A 213 19.44 3.57 5.31
C PRO A 213 20.79 3.55 6.05
N PRO A 214 21.53 4.68 6.08
CA PRO A 214 22.80 4.78 6.80
C PRO A 214 22.71 4.37 8.28
N LEU A 215 21.55 4.60 8.92
CA LEU A 215 21.30 4.19 10.30
C LEU A 215 21.47 2.67 10.49
N CYS A 216 21.07 1.86 9.51
CA CYS A 216 21.22 0.40 9.57
C CYS A 216 22.69 0.00 9.62
N GLN A 217 23.52 0.61 8.77
CA GLN A 217 24.96 0.40 8.76
C GLN A 217 25.59 0.82 10.09
N GLN A 218 25.24 2.01 10.61
CA GLN A 218 25.82 2.54 11.83
C GLN A 218 25.53 1.65 13.04
N LEU A 219 24.27 1.24 13.22
CA LEU A 219 23.90 0.35 14.32
C LEU A 219 24.45 -1.07 14.14
N ALA A 220 24.48 -1.60 12.92
CA ALA A 220 25.13 -2.89 12.66
C ALA A 220 26.62 -2.85 13.01
N ARG A 221 27.33 -1.76 12.64
CA ARG A 221 28.76 -1.60 12.93
C ARG A 221 29.02 -1.59 14.43
N VAL A 222 28.29 -0.77 15.19
CA VAL A 222 28.42 -0.72 16.65
C VAL A 222 28.10 -2.09 17.26
N GLY A 223 27.12 -2.81 16.73
CA GLY A 223 26.70 -4.12 17.22
C GLY A 223 27.73 -5.20 17.00
N GLU A 224 28.36 -5.22 15.82
CA GLU A 224 29.45 -6.16 15.51
C GLU A 224 30.72 -5.84 16.30
N GLU A 225 31.11 -4.57 16.41
CA GLU A 225 32.32 -4.16 17.15
C GLU A 225 32.19 -4.39 18.67
N SER A 226 30.98 -4.24 19.23
CA SER A 226 30.72 -4.42 20.67
C SER A 226 30.20 -5.81 21.05
N GLY A 227 29.94 -6.69 20.08
CA GLY A 227 29.30 -7.99 20.31
C GLY A 227 27.83 -7.91 20.75
N THR A 228 27.17 -6.75 20.61
CA THR A 228 25.77 -6.52 21.00
C THR A 228 24.80 -6.51 19.81
N LEU A 229 25.16 -7.21 18.73
CA LEU A 229 24.41 -7.21 17.48
C LEU A 229 22.93 -7.59 17.67
N ASP A 230 22.62 -8.59 18.50
CA ASP A 230 21.23 -8.97 18.80
C ASP A 230 20.37 -7.78 19.29
N ALA A 231 20.88 -7.05 20.28
CA ALA A 231 20.17 -5.91 20.86
C ALA A 231 19.97 -4.78 19.85
N LEU A 232 20.95 -4.53 18.99
CA LEU A 232 20.86 -3.46 17.98
C LEU A 232 19.99 -3.84 16.79
N LEU A 233 19.93 -5.11 16.40
CA LEU A 233 18.94 -5.62 15.45
C LEU A 233 17.51 -5.44 15.99
N GLY A 234 17.29 -5.73 17.27
CA GLY A 234 16.02 -5.47 17.95
C GLY A 234 15.63 -3.98 17.94
N LYS A 235 16.58 -3.08 18.22
CA LYS A 235 16.35 -1.63 18.13
C LYS A 235 16.02 -1.17 16.71
N LEU A 236 16.74 -1.67 15.70
CA LEU A 236 16.45 -1.37 14.29
C LEU A 236 15.05 -1.85 13.89
N ALA A 237 14.67 -3.06 14.31
CA ALA A 237 13.33 -3.60 14.05
C ALA A 237 12.24 -2.69 14.62
N LEU A 238 12.36 -2.31 15.89
CA LEU A 238 11.41 -1.42 16.57
C LEU A 238 11.35 -0.03 15.96
N TRP A 239 12.51 0.56 15.63
CA TRP A 239 12.56 1.89 15.03
C TRP A 239 11.85 1.92 13.67
N HIS A 240 12.14 0.94 12.80
CA HIS A 240 11.45 0.82 11.51
C HIS A 240 9.97 0.50 11.66
N GLU A 241 9.59 -0.30 12.66
CA GLU A 241 8.19 -0.62 12.95
C GLU A 241 7.41 0.64 13.35
N GLN A 242 7.93 1.43 14.28
CA GLN A 242 7.33 2.69 14.73
C GLN A 242 7.19 3.67 13.56
N GLN A 243 8.25 3.88 12.79
CA GLN A 243 8.22 4.73 11.60
C GLN A 243 7.18 4.25 10.58
N THR A 244 7.04 2.94 10.38
CA THR A 244 6.04 2.38 9.46
C THR A 244 4.61 2.62 9.95
N HIS A 245 4.38 2.50 11.27
CA HIS A 245 3.08 2.79 11.87
C HIS A 245 2.73 4.28 11.75
N GLU A 246 3.68 5.19 12.00
CA GLU A 246 3.49 6.63 11.84
C GLU A 246 3.15 7.00 10.38
N LEU A 247 3.86 6.40 9.41
CA LEU A 247 3.57 6.60 7.99
C LEU A 247 2.18 6.05 7.60
N ALA A 248 1.75 4.94 8.19
CA ALA A 248 0.41 4.39 7.98
C ALA A 248 -0.68 5.34 8.51
N ASP A 249 -0.44 5.99 9.66
CA ASP A 249 -1.35 6.98 10.22
C ASP A 249 -1.36 8.28 9.38
N ALA A 250 -0.19 8.74 8.92
CA ALA A 250 -0.06 9.89 8.01
C ALA A 250 -0.76 9.66 6.65
N LEU A 251 -0.80 8.41 6.17
CA LEU A 251 -1.53 8.05 4.96
C LEU A 251 -3.03 8.35 5.10
N ALA A 252 -3.64 8.06 6.25
CA ALA A 252 -5.05 8.40 6.49
C ALA A 252 -5.26 9.93 6.52
N GLN A 253 -4.38 10.64 7.23
CA GLN A 253 -4.46 12.10 7.42
C GLN A 253 -4.23 12.89 6.12
N THR A 254 -3.40 12.38 5.20
CA THR A 254 -3.14 13.05 3.91
C THR A 254 -4.25 12.83 2.89
N LEU A 255 -4.97 11.70 2.98
CA LEU A 255 -6.10 11.42 2.10
C LEU A 255 -7.29 12.34 2.40
N GLU A 256 -7.53 12.69 3.66
CA GLU A 256 -8.71 13.50 4.04
C GLU A 256 -8.74 14.91 3.40
N PRO A 257 -7.69 15.76 3.46
CA PRO A 257 -7.65 17.05 2.78
C PRO A 257 -7.74 16.93 1.26
N LEU A 258 -7.09 15.91 0.69
CA LEU A 258 -7.15 15.65 -0.75
C LEU A 258 -8.58 15.32 -1.19
N LEU A 259 -9.29 14.50 -0.42
CA LEU A 259 -10.69 14.17 -0.69
C LEU A 259 -11.59 15.40 -0.56
N MET A 260 -11.42 16.22 0.48
CA MET A 260 -12.19 17.46 0.62
C MET A 260 -11.99 18.40 -0.56
N LEU A 261 -10.76 18.54 -1.04
CA LEU A 261 -10.45 19.33 -2.23
C LEU A 261 -11.14 18.76 -3.48
N VAL A 262 -11.00 17.46 -3.73
CA VAL A 262 -11.60 16.80 -4.90
C VAL A 262 -13.12 16.89 -4.87
N ILE A 263 -13.76 16.62 -3.72
CA ILE A 263 -15.21 16.71 -3.55
C ILE A 263 -15.68 18.15 -3.69
N GLY A 264 -14.96 19.11 -3.12
CA GLY A 264 -15.26 20.53 -3.26
C GLY A 264 -15.25 20.98 -4.72
N ILE A 265 -14.28 20.52 -5.51
CA ILE A 265 -14.22 20.80 -6.96
C ILE A 265 -15.38 20.14 -7.70
N ILE A 266 -15.68 18.87 -7.40
CA ILE A 266 -16.78 18.14 -8.05
C ILE A 266 -18.13 18.78 -7.72
N VAL A 267 -18.45 18.95 -6.45
CA VAL A 267 -19.72 19.51 -5.99
C VAL A 267 -19.83 20.98 -6.36
N GLY A 268 -18.78 21.77 -6.19
CA GLY A 268 -18.75 23.17 -6.60
C GLY A 268 -18.95 23.34 -8.11
N GLY A 269 -18.28 22.51 -8.92
CA GLY A 269 -18.49 22.46 -10.36
C GLY A 269 -19.93 22.10 -10.72
N LEU A 270 -20.54 21.14 -10.04
CA LEU A 270 -21.94 20.77 -10.25
C LEU A 270 -22.90 21.92 -9.89
N VAL A 271 -22.68 22.59 -8.77
CA VAL A 271 -23.48 23.75 -8.35
C VAL A 271 -23.39 24.86 -9.39
N ILE A 272 -22.18 25.22 -9.85
CA ILE A 272 -22.02 26.23 -10.91
C ILE A 272 -22.76 25.80 -12.18
N ALA A 273 -22.67 24.53 -12.58
CA ALA A 273 -23.39 24.02 -13.74
C ALA A 273 -24.91 24.14 -13.58
N MET A 274 -25.42 24.05 -12.35
CA MET A 274 -26.85 24.18 -12.08
C MET A 274 -27.34 25.62 -12.03
N TYR A 275 -26.55 26.53 -11.45
CA TYR A 275 -26.96 27.93 -11.27
C TYR A 275 -26.65 28.82 -12.46
N LEU A 276 -25.60 28.53 -13.23
CA LEU A 276 -25.22 29.34 -14.41
C LEU A 276 -26.39 29.47 -15.42
N PRO A 277 -27.15 28.41 -15.73
CA PRO A 277 -28.38 28.52 -16.50
C PRO A 277 -29.42 29.45 -15.85
N ILE A 278 -29.62 29.37 -14.54
CA ILE A 278 -30.63 30.21 -13.87
C ILE A 278 -30.30 31.71 -14.03
N PHE A 279 -29.02 32.08 -13.86
CA PHE A 279 -28.60 33.47 -14.00
C PHE A 279 -28.72 34.01 -15.43
N GLN A 280 -28.39 33.20 -16.44
CA GLN A 280 -28.46 33.64 -17.83
C GLN A 280 -29.91 33.82 -18.30
N LEU A 281 -30.88 32.99 -17.86
CA LEU A 281 -32.30 33.23 -18.17
C LEU A 281 -32.79 34.57 -17.61
N GLY A 282 -32.35 34.94 -16.40
CA GLY A 282 -32.69 36.23 -15.80
C GLY A 282 -32.25 37.43 -16.64
N THR A 283 -31.17 37.29 -17.41
CA THR A 283 -30.66 38.34 -18.32
C THR A 283 -31.30 38.37 -19.70
N VAL A 284 -31.99 37.29 -20.11
CA VAL A 284 -32.73 37.25 -21.40
C VAL A 284 -34.19 37.68 -21.20
N LEU A 285 -34.73 37.53 -19.98
CA LEU A 285 -36.10 37.89 -19.61
C LEU A 285 -36.25 39.31 -19.02
N GLY A 286 -35.15 40.01 -18.74
CA GLY A 286 -35.11 41.40 -18.27
C GLY A 286 -34.32 42.29 -19.20
#